data_AF-X1CGY5-F1
#
_entry.id   AF-X1CGY5-F1
#
_cell.length_a   1.000
_cell.length_b   1.000
_cell.length_c   1.000
_cell.angle_alpha   90.00
_cell.angle_beta   90.00
_cell.angle_gamma   90.00
#
_symmetry.space_group_name_H-M   'P 1'
#
loop_
_entity.id
_entity.type
_entity.pdbx_description
1 polymer ?
#
loop_
_entity_poly.entity_id
_entity_poly.type
_entity_poly.pdbx_seq_one_letter_code
_entity_poly.pdbx_strand_id
1 'polypeptide(L)'
;YKEFLTDLDKASDKDIFAETDKFITNRISKFIDGKLVSRKGGIYYKFFNENLLPLSAVASSIKELSPIIMALQNSDITQLSIMFEEPEAHLHSSLQIDIAKVISYLVNKGTFIQVTTHSDLFLTQINHLVRLDKIRIKNKKLYESILKKIGIPKLFTLSGSKFSRALNSVINLIYDTSN
;
A
#
# COMPACT_ATOMS: atom_id res chain seq x y z
N TYR A 1 -16.23 -13.68 -4.22
CA TYR A 1 -15.82 -13.37 -2.84
C TYR A 1 -15.49 -14.60 -1.99
N LYS A 2 -16.32 -15.67 -1.96
CA LYS A 2 -15.95 -16.92 -1.25
C LYS A 2 -14.65 -17.54 -1.78
N GLU A 3 -14.51 -17.67 -3.11
CA GLU A 3 -13.28 -18.16 -3.75
C GLU A 3 -12.07 -17.30 -3.40
N PHE A 4 -12.21 -15.97 -3.46
CA PHE A 4 -11.19 -15.02 -3.01
C PHE A 4 -10.73 -15.27 -1.56
N LEU A 5 -11.67 -15.47 -0.62
CA LEU A 5 -11.31 -15.78 0.77
C LEU A 5 -10.58 -17.11 0.90
N THR A 6 -10.94 -18.11 0.10
CA THR A 6 -10.27 -19.41 0.06
C THR A 6 -8.84 -19.31 -0.48
N ASP A 7 -8.61 -18.55 -1.54
CA ASP A 7 -7.26 -18.35 -2.09
C ASP A 7 -6.39 -17.51 -1.16
N LEU A 8 -7.00 -16.54 -0.47
CA LEU A 8 -6.34 -15.73 0.53
C LEU A 8 -5.97 -16.54 1.79
N ASP A 9 -6.80 -17.51 2.17
CA ASP A 9 -6.52 -18.45 3.27
C ASP A 9 -5.31 -19.34 2.93
N LYS A 10 -5.26 -19.88 1.70
CA LYS A 10 -4.08 -20.62 1.18
C LYS A 10 -2.82 -19.76 1.14
N ALA A 11 -2.94 -18.50 0.74
CA ALA A 11 -1.81 -17.55 0.74
C ALA A 11 -1.35 -17.15 2.16
N SER A 12 -2.12 -17.51 3.20
CA SER A 12 -1.78 -17.26 4.59
C SER A 12 -1.01 -18.41 5.25
N ASP A 13 -0.82 -19.54 4.56
CA ASP A 13 -0.03 -20.65 5.07
C ASP A 13 1.44 -20.26 5.23
N LYS A 14 1.93 -20.44 6.47
CA LYS A 14 3.20 -19.87 6.96
C LYS A 14 4.45 -20.49 6.36
N ASP A 15 4.34 -21.58 5.62
CA ASP A 15 5.47 -22.40 5.20
C ASP A 15 6.29 -21.80 4.03
N ILE A 16 5.89 -20.64 3.47
CA ILE A 16 6.54 -20.02 2.31
C ILE A 16 7.30 -18.72 2.65
N PHE A 17 7.21 -18.19 3.88
CA PHE A 17 7.38 -16.73 4.05
C PHE A 17 8.41 -16.27 5.10
N ALA A 18 9.29 -15.35 4.68
CA ALA A 18 10.39 -14.77 5.45
C ALA A 18 9.93 -13.74 6.51
N GLU A 19 10.90 -13.15 7.24
CA GLU A 19 10.65 -12.15 8.28
C GLU A 19 9.90 -10.93 7.72
N THR A 20 8.66 -10.74 8.20
CA THR A 20 7.77 -9.63 7.83
C THR A 20 8.41 -8.26 8.09
N ASP A 21 8.26 -7.32 7.16
CA ASP A 21 8.65 -5.93 7.39
C ASP A 21 7.74 -5.29 8.46
N LYS A 22 8.28 -5.22 9.68
CA LYS A 22 7.58 -4.67 10.86
C LYS A 22 7.21 -3.20 10.69
N PHE A 23 7.99 -2.43 9.93
CA PHE A 23 7.69 -1.01 9.73
C PHE A 23 6.41 -0.83 8.92
N ILE A 24 6.30 -1.51 7.77
CA ILE A 24 5.10 -1.36 6.93
C ILE A 24 3.87 -1.98 7.59
N THR A 25 4.04 -3.13 8.25
CA THR A 25 2.95 -3.80 8.97
C THR A 25 2.38 -2.94 10.09
N ASN A 26 3.24 -2.26 10.86
CA ASN A 26 2.82 -1.33 11.90
C ASN A 26 2.20 -0.03 11.33
N ARG A 27 2.58 0.37 10.12
CA ARG A 27 1.96 1.53 9.47
C ARG A 27 0.57 1.18 8.97
N ILE A 28 0.44 0.03 8.32
CA ILE A 28 -0.82 -0.51 7.82
C ILE A 28 -1.81 -0.65 8.94
N SER A 29 -1.40 -1.26 10.05
CA SER A 29 -2.30 -1.45 11.17
C SER A 29 -2.87 -0.13 11.71
N LYS A 30 -2.03 0.92 11.75
CA LYS A 30 -2.45 2.25 12.20
C LYS A 30 -3.46 2.93 11.28
N PHE A 31 -3.31 2.83 9.95
CA PHE A 31 -4.25 3.52 9.05
C PHE A 31 -5.55 2.76 8.84
N ILE A 32 -5.54 1.42 8.98
CA ILE A 32 -6.78 0.62 8.93
C ILE A 32 -7.45 0.49 10.30
N ASP A 33 -6.82 0.96 11.39
CA ASP A 33 -7.28 0.85 12.78
C ASP A 33 -7.38 -0.59 13.35
N GLY A 34 -6.48 -1.47 12.91
CA GLY A 34 -6.51 -2.87 13.31
C GLY A 34 -5.52 -3.74 12.55
N LYS A 35 -5.74 -5.05 12.52
CA LYS A 35 -4.87 -6.01 11.82
C LYS A 35 -5.66 -7.22 11.32
N LEU A 36 -5.19 -7.80 10.22
CA LEU A 36 -5.66 -9.11 9.79
C LEU A 36 -4.97 -10.21 10.59
N VAL A 37 -5.74 -11.25 10.88
CA VAL A 37 -5.29 -12.43 11.63
C VAL A 37 -5.91 -13.65 10.97
N SER A 38 -5.06 -14.59 10.53
CA SER A 38 -5.51 -15.91 10.08
C SER A 38 -5.71 -16.83 11.30
N ARG A 39 -6.83 -17.56 11.33
CA ARG A 39 -7.17 -18.56 12.35
C ARG A 39 -7.77 -19.80 11.66
N LYS A 40 -7.77 -20.96 12.33
CA LYS A 40 -8.46 -22.16 11.82
C LYS A 40 -9.91 -21.81 11.49
N GLY A 41 -10.27 -21.86 10.20
CA GLY A 41 -11.60 -21.48 9.70
C GLY A 41 -11.72 -20.11 9.03
N GLY A 42 -10.60 -19.43 8.74
CA GLY A 42 -10.53 -18.29 7.83
C GLY A 42 -9.89 -17.03 8.40
N ILE A 43 -10.10 -15.92 7.70
CA ILE A 43 -9.44 -14.64 7.96
C ILE A 43 -10.34 -13.72 8.77
N TYR A 44 -9.76 -13.14 9.83
CA TYR A 44 -10.44 -12.24 10.74
C TYR A 44 -9.73 -10.89 10.76
N TYR A 45 -10.52 -9.85 11.00
CA TYR A 45 -10.01 -8.52 11.27
C TYR A 45 -10.13 -8.23 12.78
N LYS A 46 -9.01 -7.85 13.39
CA LYS A 46 -8.89 -7.53 14.81
C LYS A 46 -8.67 -6.03 14.97
N PHE A 47 -9.64 -5.34 15.56
CA PHE A 47 -9.53 -3.93 15.95
C PHE A 47 -8.54 -3.75 17.11
N PHE A 48 -8.04 -2.53 17.32
CA PHE A 48 -7.19 -2.23 18.49
C PHE A 48 -7.91 -2.32 19.84
N ASN A 49 -9.24 -2.19 19.85
CA ASN A 49 -10.06 -2.45 21.04
C ASN A 49 -10.33 -3.96 21.27
N GLU A 50 -9.57 -4.83 20.61
CA GLU A 50 -9.63 -6.29 20.73
C GLU A 50 -10.90 -6.96 20.16
N ASN A 51 -11.84 -6.18 19.61
CA ASN A 51 -12.97 -6.74 18.87
C ASN A 51 -12.48 -7.51 17.63
N LEU A 52 -13.12 -8.65 17.37
CA LEU A 52 -12.79 -9.53 16.25
C LEU A 52 -14.02 -9.72 15.37
N LEU A 53 -13.88 -9.42 14.08
CA LEU A 53 -14.92 -9.67 13.09
C LEU A 53 -14.39 -10.59 11.99
N PRO A 54 -15.22 -11.52 11.47
CA PRO A 54 -14.91 -12.20 10.22
C PRO A 54 -14.66 -11.15 9.13
N LEU A 55 -13.66 -11.36 8.26
CA LEU A 55 -13.32 -10.38 7.21
C LEU A 55 -14.53 -10.02 6.33
N SER A 56 -15.43 -10.98 6.09
CA SER A 56 -16.69 -10.77 5.36
C SER A 56 -17.60 -9.69 5.96
N ALA A 57 -17.57 -9.51 7.28
CA ALA A 57 -18.40 -8.56 8.03
C ALA A 57 -17.76 -7.18 8.21
N VAL A 58 -16.55 -6.95 7.70
CA VAL A 58 -15.83 -5.68 7.82
C VAL A 58 -16.23 -4.71 6.71
N ALA A 59 -15.93 -3.42 6.88
CA ALA A 59 -16.11 -2.38 5.85
C ALA A 59 -15.47 -2.78 4.51
N SER A 60 -16.11 -2.38 3.40
CA SER A 60 -15.67 -2.75 2.04
C SER A 60 -14.24 -2.32 1.74
N SER A 61 -13.86 -1.11 2.16
CA SER A 61 -12.49 -0.59 1.98
C SER A 61 -11.43 -1.47 2.61
N ILE A 62 -11.69 -2.05 3.79
CA ILE A 62 -10.75 -2.97 4.45
C ILE A 62 -10.73 -4.33 3.73
N LYS A 63 -11.87 -4.78 3.21
CA LYS A 63 -11.94 -6.01 2.41
C LYS A 63 -11.14 -5.88 1.11
N GLU A 64 -11.25 -4.75 0.42
CA GLU A 64 -10.46 -4.43 -0.78
C GLU A 64 -8.96 -4.44 -0.48
N LEU A 65 -8.55 -3.92 0.68
CA LEU A 65 -7.14 -3.88 1.06
C LEU A 65 -6.60 -5.19 1.63
N SER A 66 -7.48 -6.13 1.99
CA SER A 66 -7.07 -7.36 2.65
C SER A 66 -6.03 -8.21 1.93
N PRO A 67 -6.06 -8.40 0.58
CA PRO A 67 -5.04 -9.21 -0.08
C PRO A 67 -3.67 -8.54 -0.03
N ILE A 68 -3.60 -7.22 -0.19
CA ILE A 68 -2.35 -6.46 -0.08
C ILE A 68 -1.81 -6.52 1.35
N ILE A 69 -2.67 -6.32 2.35
CA ILE A 69 -2.27 -6.38 3.76
C ILE A 69 -1.68 -7.76 4.08
N MET A 70 -2.32 -8.82 3.61
CA MET A 70 -1.84 -10.18 3.85
C MET A 70 -0.55 -10.51 3.12
N ALA A 71 -0.42 -10.10 1.84
CA ALA A 71 0.83 -10.24 1.11
C ALA A 71 1.99 -9.54 1.84
N LEU A 72 1.77 -8.33 2.35
CA LEU A 72 2.79 -7.58 3.08
C LEU A 72 3.09 -8.14 4.47
N GLN A 73 2.11 -8.76 5.13
CA GLN A 73 2.28 -9.40 6.44
C GLN A 73 3.00 -10.74 6.34
N ASN A 74 2.80 -11.46 5.24
CA ASN A 74 3.23 -12.84 5.09
C ASN A 74 4.23 -12.96 3.94
N SER A 75 5.11 -11.99 3.63
CA SER A 75 6.10 -12.20 2.57
C SER A 75 7.32 -11.30 2.74
N ASP A 76 8.44 -11.72 2.15
CA ASP A 76 9.57 -10.82 1.92
C ASP A 76 9.18 -9.80 0.84
N ILE A 77 8.95 -8.56 1.25
CA ILE A 77 8.56 -7.49 0.34
C ILE A 77 9.56 -7.25 -0.80
N THR A 78 10.83 -7.63 -0.64
CA THR A 78 11.86 -7.46 -1.67
C THR A 78 11.75 -8.48 -2.80
N GLN A 79 11.08 -9.62 -2.55
CA GLN A 79 10.83 -10.68 -3.52
C GLN A 79 9.42 -10.58 -4.14
N LEU A 80 8.60 -9.62 -3.71
CA LEU A 80 7.26 -9.43 -4.23
C LEU A 80 7.24 -8.67 -5.56
N SER A 81 6.35 -9.12 -6.44
CA SER A 81 5.88 -8.38 -7.60
C SER A 81 4.37 -8.20 -7.45
N ILE A 82 3.88 -6.95 -7.44
CA ILE A 82 2.49 -6.62 -7.12
C ILE A 82 1.88 -5.78 -8.25
N MET A 83 0.72 -6.22 -8.73
CA MET A 83 -0.17 -5.41 -9.57
C MET A 83 -1.30 -4.87 -8.70
N PHE A 84 -1.51 -3.56 -8.72
CA PHE A 84 -2.68 -2.90 -8.15
C PHE A 84 -3.59 -2.45 -9.29
N GLU A 85 -4.77 -3.03 -9.39
CA GLU A 85 -5.81 -2.53 -10.30
C GLU A 85 -6.69 -1.54 -9.51
N GLU A 86 -6.75 -0.29 -9.97
CA GLU A 86 -7.51 0.81 -9.35
C GLU A 86 -7.46 0.81 -7.80
N PRO A 87 -6.27 0.93 -7.17
CA PRO A 87 -6.12 0.83 -5.72
C PRO A 87 -6.90 1.91 -4.94
N GLU A 88 -7.43 2.93 -5.62
CA GLU A 88 -8.34 3.93 -5.07
C GLU A 88 -9.80 3.49 -4.95
N ALA A 89 -10.20 2.44 -5.66
CA ALA A 89 -11.60 2.07 -5.82
C ALA A 89 -12.19 1.74 -4.45
N HIS A 90 -13.38 2.30 -4.17
CA HIS A 90 -14.09 2.12 -2.89
C HIS A 90 -13.32 2.61 -1.64
N LEU A 91 -12.28 3.44 -1.81
CA LEU A 91 -11.53 4.02 -0.70
C LEU A 91 -11.83 5.50 -0.50
N HIS A 92 -11.92 5.89 0.78
CA HIS A 92 -11.91 7.30 1.17
C HIS A 92 -10.55 7.94 0.83
N SER A 93 -10.54 9.23 0.53
CA SER A 93 -9.35 9.98 0.10
C SER A 93 -8.14 9.85 1.03
N SER A 94 -8.37 9.73 2.35
CA SER A 94 -7.32 9.50 3.34
C SER A 94 -6.59 8.17 3.13
N LEU A 95 -7.31 7.10 2.81
CA LEU A 95 -6.74 5.77 2.56
C LEU A 95 -5.99 5.74 1.22
N GLN A 96 -6.48 6.44 0.19
CA GLN A 96 -5.77 6.60 -1.09
C GLN A 96 -4.38 7.22 -0.87
N ILE A 97 -4.31 8.28 -0.04
CA ILE A 97 -3.05 8.93 0.32
C ILE A 97 -2.11 7.97 1.05
N ASP A 98 -2.62 7.14 1.95
CA ASP A 98 -1.80 6.19 2.71
C ASP A 98 -1.31 5.02 1.85
N ILE A 99 -2.11 4.53 0.89
CA ILE A 99 -1.68 3.50 -0.07
C ILE A 99 -0.59 4.01 -0.99
N ALA A 100 -0.70 5.25 -1.48
CA ALA A 100 0.37 5.85 -2.28
C ALA A 100 1.70 5.91 -1.49
N LYS A 101 1.66 6.17 -0.17
CA LYS A 101 2.85 6.10 0.69
C LYS A 101 3.36 4.66 0.84
N VAL A 102 2.48 3.68 1.02
CA VAL A 102 2.84 2.25 1.09
C VAL A 102 3.56 1.84 -0.20
N ILE A 103 2.99 2.15 -1.37
CA ILE A 103 3.59 1.88 -2.67
C ILE A 103 4.97 2.53 -2.78
N SER A 104 5.11 3.81 -2.38
CA SER A 104 6.41 4.46 -2.38
C SER A 104 7.43 3.75 -1.50
N TYR A 105 7.02 3.25 -0.34
CA TYR A 105 7.90 2.50 0.54
C TYR A 105 8.40 1.21 -0.11
N LEU A 106 7.47 0.44 -0.68
CA LEU A 106 7.76 -0.83 -1.34
C LEU A 106 8.69 -0.64 -2.55
N VAL A 107 8.42 0.34 -3.42
CA VAL A 107 9.29 0.68 -4.55
C VAL A 107 10.70 1.05 -4.07
N ASN A 108 10.82 1.80 -2.97
CA ASN A 108 12.14 2.12 -2.41
C ASN A 108 12.89 0.90 -1.91
N LYS A 109 12.19 -0.13 -1.45
CA LYS A 109 12.74 -1.41 -1.01
C LYS A 109 13.11 -2.34 -2.15
N GLY A 110 12.73 -2.00 -3.39
CA GLY A 110 13.04 -2.77 -4.58
C GLY A 110 11.92 -3.68 -5.05
N THR A 111 10.74 -3.63 -4.42
CA THR A 111 9.53 -4.34 -4.86
C THR A 111 9.15 -3.87 -6.26
N PHE A 112 8.85 -4.80 -7.16
CA PHE A 112 8.28 -4.47 -8.46
C PHE A 112 6.78 -4.21 -8.28
N ILE A 113 6.32 -3.01 -8.62
CA ILE A 113 4.92 -2.62 -8.45
C ILE A 113 4.41 -2.04 -9.75
N GLN A 114 3.27 -2.54 -10.22
CA GLN A 114 2.45 -1.95 -11.27
C GLN A 114 1.10 -1.52 -10.68
N VAL A 115 0.57 -0.41 -11.20
CA VAL A 115 -0.65 0.25 -10.76
C VAL A 115 -1.41 0.74 -11.99
N THR A 116 -2.69 0.40 -12.08
CA THR A 116 -3.65 1.08 -12.96
C THR A 116 -4.50 1.99 -12.09
N THR A 117 -4.82 3.19 -12.59
CA THR A 117 -5.57 4.17 -11.81
C THR A 117 -6.27 5.16 -12.74
N HIS A 118 -7.44 5.61 -12.31
CA HIS A 118 -8.20 6.71 -12.89
C HIS A 118 -8.29 7.91 -11.93
N SER A 119 -7.68 7.82 -10.75
CA SER A 119 -7.75 8.85 -9.71
C SER A 119 -6.68 9.93 -9.87
N ASP A 120 -7.14 11.14 -10.20
CA ASP A 120 -6.31 12.36 -10.18
C ASP A 120 -5.66 12.60 -8.81
N LEU A 121 -6.39 12.30 -7.72
CA LEU A 121 -5.87 12.44 -6.36
C LEU A 121 -4.70 11.48 -6.13
N PHE A 122 -4.85 10.22 -6.56
CA PHE A 122 -3.82 9.21 -6.40
C PHE A 122 -2.56 9.57 -7.20
N LEU A 123 -2.72 9.96 -8.47
CA LEU A 123 -1.63 10.42 -9.33
C LEU A 123 -0.93 11.66 -8.74
N THR A 124 -1.70 12.62 -8.24
CA THR A 124 -1.17 13.82 -7.57
C THR A 124 -0.32 13.43 -6.36
N GLN A 125 -0.78 12.47 -5.56
CA GLN A 125 -0.03 12.02 -4.41
C GLN A 125 1.28 11.34 -4.80
N ILE A 126 1.30 10.47 -5.82
CA ILE A 126 2.54 9.87 -6.33
C ILE A 126 3.52 10.96 -6.81
N ASN A 127 3.02 11.95 -7.56
CA ASN A 127 3.84 13.08 -8.02
C ASN A 127 4.43 13.88 -6.86
N HIS A 128 3.68 14.12 -5.79
CA HIS A 128 4.20 14.76 -4.58
C HIS A 128 5.35 13.96 -3.96
N LEU A 129 5.23 12.64 -3.87
CA LEU A 129 6.27 11.78 -3.31
C LEU A 129 7.57 11.81 -4.14
N VAL A 130 7.46 11.84 -5.48
CA VAL A 130 8.61 12.00 -6.39
C VAL A 130 9.24 13.38 -6.27
N ARG A 131 8.43 14.45 -6.18
CA ARG A 131 8.92 15.83 -6.02
C ARG A 131 9.66 16.01 -4.69
N LEU A 132 9.19 15.38 -3.61
CA LEU A 132 9.86 15.41 -2.30
C LEU A 132 11.29 14.88 -2.40
N ASP A 133 11.53 13.82 -3.18
CA ASP A 133 12.87 13.29 -3.38
C ASP A 133 13.78 14.24 -4.18
N LYS A 134 13.24 14.91 -5.21
CA LYS A 134 13.98 15.96 -5.93
C LYS A 134 14.38 17.12 -5.01
N ILE A 135 13.48 17.53 -4.11
CA ILE A 135 13.76 18.56 -3.11
C ILE A 135 14.82 18.07 -2.12
N ARG A 136 14.75 16.82 -1.66
CA ARG A 136 15.74 16.21 -0.77
C ARG A 136 17.16 16.30 -1.35
N ILE A 137 17.32 16.04 -2.65
CA ILE A 137 18.61 16.10 -3.35
C ILE A 137 19.11 17.56 -3.44
N LYS A 138 18.23 18.52 -3.77
CA LYS A 138 18.62 19.92 -3.98
C LYS A 138 18.79 20.72 -2.69
N ASN A 139 17.91 20.52 -1.71
CA ASN A 139 17.84 21.32 -0.48
C ASN A 139 17.33 20.47 0.70
N LYS A 140 18.27 19.84 1.40
CA LYS A 140 17.98 18.96 2.54
C LYS A 140 17.26 19.68 3.70
N LYS A 141 17.58 20.95 3.96
CA LYS A 141 16.94 21.74 5.03
C LYS A 141 15.46 21.99 4.73
N LEU A 142 15.15 22.40 3.50
CA LEU A 142 13.77 22.59 3.03
C LEU A 142 13.00 21.27 3.04
N TYR A 143 13.64 20.17 2.63
CA TYR A 143 13.04 18.85 2.70
C TYR A 143 12.63 18.46 4.13
N GLU A 144 13.53 18.65 5.11
CA GLU A 144 13.23 18.32 6.51
C GLU A 144 12.14 19.21 7.10
N SER A 145 12.07 20.49 6.74
CA SER A 145 10.99 21.39 7.19
C SER A 145 9.63 20.98 6.61
N ILE A 146 9.58 20.60 5.34
CA ILE A 146 8.37 20.10 4.68
C ILE A 146 7.89 18.81 5.35
N LEU A 147 8.79 17.85 5.60
CA LEU A 147 8.41 16.59 6.27
C LEU A 147 7.85 16.83 7.68
N LYS A 148 8.45 17.74 8.44
CA LYS A 148 7.96 18.11 9.78
C LYS A 148 6.56 18.72 9.71
N LYS A 149 6.29 19.54 8.69
CA LYS A 149 4.98 20.19 8.49
C LYS A 149 3.88 19.19 8.09
N ILE A 150 4.21 18.21 7.23
CA ILE A 150 3.24 17.23 6.72
C ILE A 150 3.11 16.02 7.67
N GLY A 151 4.04 15.84 8.61
CA GLY A 151 3.99 14.73 9.58
C GLY A 151 4.27 13.36 8.96
N ILE A 152 4.99 13.31 7.82
CA ILE A 152 5.30 12.07 7.10
C ILE A 152 6.73 11.63 7.42
N PRO A 153 6.94 10.34 7.78
CA PRO A 153 8.28 9.77 7.92
C PRO A 153 9.11 9.87 6.62
N LYS A 154 10.42 10.14 6.75
CA LYS A 154 11.40 10.20 5.64
C LYS A 154 11.32 9.00 4.68
N LEU A 155 10.93 7.86 5.22
CA LEU A 155 10.91 6.56 4.57
C LEU A 155 9.81 6.41 3.50
N PHE A 156 8.83 7.32 3.46
CA PHE A 156 7.76 7.35 2.45
C PHE A 156 8.05 8.27 1.26
N THR A 157 9.25 8.83 1.14
CA THR A 157 9.61 9.61 -0.06
C THR A 157 10.01 8.72 -1.22
N LEU A 158 9.55 8.98 -2.43
CA LEU A 158 9.80 8.09 -3.57
C LEU A 158 11.08 8.50 -4.29
N SER A 159 12.13 7.68 -4.17
CA SER A 159 13.41 7.96 -4.83
C SER A 159 13.23 8.06 -6.35
N GLY A 160 13.47 9.23 -6.94
CA GLY A 160 13.22 9.50 -8.37
C GLY A 160 14.03 8.57 -9.30
N SER A 161 15.23 8.17 -8.89
CA SER A 161 16.08 7.19 -9.60
C SER A 161 15.59 5.74 -9.52
N LYS A 162 14.80 5.41 -8.50
CA LYS A 162 14.13 4.10 -8.37
C LYS A 162 12.78 4.11 -9.08
N PHE A 163 12.10 5.26 -9.05
CA PHE A 163 10.89 5.50 -9.82
C PHE A 163 11.13 5.44 -11.33
N SER A 164 12.28 5.89 -11.84
CA SER A 164 12.60 5.76 -13.27
C SER A 164 12.79 4.31 -13.75
N ARG A 165 13.11 3.37 -12.84
CA ARG A 165 13.08 1.93 -13.13
C ARG A 165 11.68 1.33 -13.04
N ALA A 166 10.80 1.96 -12.27
CA ALA A 166 9.37 1.66 -12.18
C ALA A 166 8.53 2.43 -13.23
N LEU A 167 9.14 3.18 -14.16
CA LEU A 167 8.45 4.14 -15.03
C LEU A 167 7.47 3.49 -16.03
N ASN A 168 7.48 2.16 -16.16
CA ASN A 168 6.51 1.40 -16.95
C ASN A 168 5.24 0.99 -16.17
N SER A 169 5.13 1.39 -14.90
CA SER A 169 4.26 0.69 -13.97
C SER A 169 3.03 1.47 -13.51
N VAL A 170 2.94 2.78 -13.76
CA VAL A 170 1.70 3.53 -13.52
C VAL A 170 1.06 3.82 -14.87
N ILE A 171 0.09 3.00 -15.27
CA ILE A 171 -0.65 3.19 -16.51
C ILE A 171 -1.82 4.11 -16.20
N ASN A 172 -1.81 5.29 -16.84
CA ASN A 172 -2.92 6.22 -16.80
C ASN A 172 -3.92 5.85 -17.91
N LEU A 173 -5.09 5.34 -17.55
CA LEU A 173 -6.16 4.98 -18.50
C LEU A 173 -7.09 6.17 -18.84
N ILE A 174 -6.76 7.39 -18.39
CA ILE A 174 -7.63 8.58 -18.52
C ILE A 174 -7.84 9.07 -19.98
N TYR A 175 -7.22 8.47 -21.00
CA TYR A 175 -7.35 8.91 -22.41
C TYR A 175 -8.31 8.10 -23.30
N ASP A 176 -9.28 7.36 -22.76
CA ASP A 176 -10.26 6.62 -23.60
C ASP A 176 -11.72 7.13 -23.48
N THR A 177 -11.92 8.44 -23.53
CA THR A 177 -13.22 9.04 -23.92
C THR A 177 -13.00 10.32 -24.72
N SER A 178 -12.59 10.17 -25.99
CA SER A 178 -12.70 11.21 -27.00
C SER A 178 -13.05 10.55 -28.34
N ASN A 179 -14.31 10.12 -28.46
CA ASN A 179 -15.01 9.92 -29.72
C ASN A 179 -16.35 10.64 -29.63
#